data_AF-A0ABD7BLG1-F1
#
_entry.id   AF-A0ABD7BLG1-F1
#
_cell.length_a   1.000
_cell.length_b   1.000
_cell.length_c   1.000
_cell.angle_alpha   90.00
_cell.angle_beta   90.00
_cell.angle_gamma   90.00
#
_symmetry.space_group_name_H-M   'P 1'
#
loop_
_entity.id
_entity.type
_entity.pdbx_description
1 polymer ?
#
loop_
_entity_poly.entity_id
_entity_poly.type
_entity_poly.pdbx_seq_one_letter_code
_entity_poly.pdbx_strand_id
1 'polypeptide(L)' 'MSKLTQHRDVTVTFEVEGRQADAEMSHEETVALAQFFKRLSWSEVRECAMNDYEAHLIWAAVAKLQGGLARAGYAPH' A
#
# COMPACT_ATOMS: atom_id res chain seq x y z
N MET A 1 -28.93 14.51 -9.53
CA MET A 1 -28.46 13.13 -9.80
C MET A 1 -26.96 13.09 -9.49
N SER A 2 -26.57 12.75 -8.26
CA SER A 2 -25.15 12.54 -7.95
C SER A 2 -24.72 11.22 -8.59
N LYS A 3 -23.61 11.24 -9.33
CA LYS A 3 -22.99 10.01 -9.81
C LYS A 3 -22.58 9.23 -8.57
N LEU A 4 -23.20 8.06 -8.35
CA LEU A 4 -22.63 7.06 -7.45
C LEU A 4 -21.28 6.68 -8.06
N THR A 5 -20.21 7.30 -7.56
CA THR A 5 -18.86 6.82 -7.83
C THR A 5 -18.79 5.47 -7.12
N GLN A 6 -18.96 4.39 -7.87
CA GLN A 6 -18.75 3.04 -7.36
C GLN A 6 -17.26 2.92 -7.07
N HIS A 7 -16.86 3.26 -5.84
CA HIS A 7 -15.53 2.94 -5.34
C HIS A 7 -15.47 1.41 -5.33
N ARG A 8 -14.65 0.83 -6.20
CA ARG A 8 -14.37 -0.60 -6.14
C ARG A 8 -13.57 -0.79 -4.86
N ASP A 9 -14.10 -1.59 -3.94
CA ASP A 9 -13.36 -1.97 -2.74
C ASP A 9 -12.01 -2.57 -3.17
N VAL A 10 -10.92 -2.01 -2.65
CA VAL A 10 -9.58 -2.55 -2.86
C VAL A 10 -9.21 -3.29 -1.58
N THR A 11 -9.31 -4.61 -1.62
CA THR A 11 -8.89 -5.47 -0.51
C THR A 11 -7.40 -5.76 -0.60
N VAL A 12 -6.68 -5.51 0.49
CA VAL A 12 -5.31 -6.00 0.69
C VAL A 12 -5.39 -7.26 1.53
N THR A 13 -4.90 -8.38 0.98
CA THR A 13 -4.86 -9.66 1.69
C THR A 13 -3.41 -10.04 1.97
N PHE A 14 -3.14 -10.39 3.22
CA PHE A 14 -1.86 -10.90 3.68
C PHE A 14 -1.92 -12.42 3.77
N GLU A 15 -0.88 -13.07 3.26
CA GLU A 15 -0.68 -14.50 3.49
C GLU A 15 0.22 -14.66 4.72
N VAL A 16 -0.32 -15.24 5.79
CA VAL A 16 0.39 -15.47 7.04
C VAL A 16 0.29 -16.95 7.38
N GLU A 17 1.34 -17.72 7.08
CA GLU A 17 1.46 -19.15 7.42
C GLU A 17 0.18 -19.96 7.15
N GLY A 18 -0.39 -19.84 5.93
CA GLY A 18 -1.62 -20.54 5.53
C GLY A 18 -2.92 -19.93 6.04
N ARG A 19 -2.87 -18.73 6.65
CA ARG A 19 -4.03 -17.92 7.04
C ARG A 19 -4.14 -16.70 6.12
N GLN A 20 -5.37 -16.34 5.79
CA GLN A 20 -5.66 -15.06 5.15
C GLN A 20 -6.08 -14.06 6.23
N ALA A 21 -5.57 -12.84 6.10
CA ALA A 21 -6.03 -11.69 6.86
C ALA A 21 -6.21 -10.50 5.89
N ASP A 22 -7.24 -9.71 6.11
CA ASP A 22 -7.50 -8.46 5.44
C ASP A 22 -7.25 -7.26 6.37
N ALA A 23 -7.10 -6.07 5.79
CA ALA A 23 -7.02 -4.82 6.52
C ALA A 23 -7.99 -3.81 5.91
N GLU A 24 -8.87 -3.27 6.74
CA GLU A 24 -9.72 -2.12 6.43
C GLU A 24 -9.05 -0.84 6.95
N MET A 25 -9.14 0.24 6.17
CA MET A 25 -8.58 1.55 6.51
C MET A 25 -9.66 2.62 6.30
N SER A 26 -9.68 3.62 7.18
CA SER A 26 -10.49 4.83 6.96
C SER A 26 -10.02 5.61 5.73
N HIS A 27 -10.83 6.58 5.30
CA HIS A 27 -10.42 7.45 4.20
C HIS A 27 -9.14 8.23 4.55
N GLU A 28 -9.06 8.77 5.77
CA GLU A 28 -7.93 9.54 6.27
C GLU A 28 -6.65 8.69 6.36
N GLU A 29 -6.75 7.45 6.85
CA GLU A 29 -5.64 6.50 6.89
C GLU A 29 -5.15 6.17 5.48
N THR A 30 -6.08 5.95 4.55
CA THR A 30 -5.77 5.66 3.15
C THR A 30 -5.03 6.82 2.48
N VAL A 31 -5.50 8.06 2.71
CA VAL A 31 -4.85 9.27 2.19
C VAL A 31 -3.46 9.43 2.80
N ALA A 32 -3.31 9.27 4.11
CA ALA A 32 -2.03 9.40 4.81
C ALA A 32 -1.01 8.38 4.28
N LEU A 33 -1.43 7.13 4.07
CA LEU A 33 -0.59 6.07 3.54
C LEU A 33 -0.16 6.34 2.09
N ALA A 34 -1.07 6.82 1.24
CA ALA A 34 -0.73 7.21 -0.13
C ALA A 34 0.33 8.32 -0.17
N GLN A 35 0.18 9.34 0.69
CA GLN A 35 1.14 10.42 0.81
C GLN A 35 2.49 9.97 1.39
N PHE A 36 2.48 9.00 2.30
CA PHE A 36 3.69 8.38 2.82
C PHE A 36 4.46 7.68 1.69
N PHE A 37 3.80 6.79 0.92
CA PHE A 37 4.46 6.08 -0.17
C PHE A 37 5.03 6.99 -1.26
N LYS A 38 4.39 8.15 -1.49
CA LYS A 38 4.91 9.16 -2.42
C LYS A 38 6.24 9.78 -1.98
N ARG A 39 6.49 9.86 -0.66
CA ARG A 39 7.71 10.43 -0.09
C ARG A 39 8.78 9.38 0.22
N LEU A 40 8.37 8.13 0.37
CA LEU A 40 9.24 7.03 0.76
C LEU A 40 10.35 6.82 -0.27
N SER A 41 11.59 6.78 0.21
CA SER A 41 12.79 6.56 -0.60
C SER A 41 13.38 5.18 -0.36
N TRP A 42 14.17 4.70 -1.33
CA TRP A 42 14.92 3.45 -1.19
C TRP A 42 15.89 3.48 0.00
N SER A 43 16.47 4.64 0.31
CA SER A 43 17.41 4.78 1.43
C SER A 43 16.75 4.47 2.77
N GLU A 44 15.58 5.06 3.03
CA GLU A 44 14.81 4.83 4.27
C GLU A 44 14.41 3.35 4.39
N VAL A 45 13.99 2.73 3.28
CA VAL A 45 13.67 1.30 3.26
C VAL A 45 14.91 0.45 3.56
N ARG A 46 16.07 0.81 3.01
CA ARG A 46 17.32 0.07 3.21
C ARG A 46 17.86 0.19 4.62
N GLU A 47 17.68 1.33 5.27
CA GLU A 47 18.07 1.58 6.66
C GLU A 47 17.25 0.75 7.65
N CYS A 48 15.97 0.48 7.33
CA CYS A 48 15.11 -0.38 8.16
C CYS A 48 15.32 -1.88 7.92
N ALA A 49 15.89 -2.28 6.79
CA ALA A 49 16.08 -3.67 6.42
C ALA A 49 17.39 -4.27 6.97
N MET A 50 17.35 -5.54 7.38
CA MET A 50 18.52 -6.30 7.82
C MET A 50 19.55 -6.45 6.70
N ASN A 51 19.10 -6.57 5.45
CA ASN A 51 19.96 -6.71 4.27
C ASN A 51 19.26 -6.22 2.99
N ASP A 52 20.01 -6.18 1.88
CA ASP A 52 19.51 -5.75 0.57
C ASP A 52 18.33 -6.62 0.08
N TYR A 53 18.38 -7.93 0.34
CA TYR A 53 17.32 -8.85 -0.07
C TYR A 53 15.99 -8.49 0.61
N GLU A 54 16.00 -8.28 1.93
CA GLU A 54 14.83 -7.82 2.66
C GLU A 54 14.35 -6.44 2.20
N ALA A 55 15.27 -5.50 1.95
CA ALA A 55 14.91 -4.18 1.42
C ALA A 55 14.15 -4.28 0.08
N HIS A 56 14.60 -5.17 -0.81
CA HIS A 56 13.89 -5.43 -2.07
C HIS A 56 12.51 -6.06 -1.86
N LEU A 57 12.34 -6.96 -0.89
CA LEU A 57 11.03 -7.52 -0.55
C LEU A 57 10.07 -6.45 -0.01
N ILE A 58 10.54 -5.57 0.87
CA ILE A 58 9.76 -4.44 1.39
C ILE A 58 9.34 -3.52 0.23
N TRP A 59 10.28 -3.16 -0.65
CA TRP A 59 10.00 -2.31 -1.80
C TRP A 59 8.98 -2.93 -2.76
N ALA A 60 9.06 -4.24 -2.99
CA ALA A 60 8.07 -4.97 -3.79
C ALA A 60 6.68 -4.96 -3.14
N ALA A 61 6.59 -5.07 -1.81
CA ALA A 61 5.32 -4.95 -1.09
C ALA A 61 4.74 -3.53 -1.19
N VAL A 62 5.56 -2.50 -1.00
CA VAL A 62 5.17 -1.09 -1.20
C VAL A 62 4.61 -0.88 -2.60
N ALA A 63 5.28 -1.37 -3.64
CA ALA A 63 4.81 -1.24 -5.02
C ALA A 63 3.43 -1.88 -5.25
N LYS A 64 3.15 -3.03 -4.62
CA LYS A 64 1.82 -3.67 -4.69
C LYS A 64 0.74 -2.82 -4.03
N LEU A 65 1.04 -2.24 -2.87
CA LEU A 65 0.13 -1.35 -2.14
C LEU A 65 -0.13 -0.06 -2.91
N GLN A 66 0.92 0.58 -3.46
CA GLN A 66 0.79 1.73 -4.37
C GLN A 66 -0.09 1.39 -5.58
N GLY A 67 0.07 0.21 -6.18
CA GLY A 67 -0.79 -0.25 -7.26
C GLY A 67 -2.27 -0.40 -6.85
N GLY A 68 -2.53 -0.90 -5.64
CA GLY A 68 -3.88 -0.98 -5.06
C GLY A 68 -4.51 0.40 -4.87
N LEU A 69 -3.78 1.31 -4.22
CA LEU A 69 -4.21 2.69 -3.98
C LEU A 69 -4.47 3.46 -5.29
N ALA A 70 -3.62 3.28 -6.30
CA ALA A 70 -3.81 3.89 -7.62
C ALA A 70 -5.11 3.43 -8.30
N ARG A 71 -5.43 2.14 -8.22
CA ARG A 71 -6.71 1.60 -8.75
C ARG A 71 -7.93 2.11 -7.97
N ALA A 72 -7.76 2.45 -6.69
CA ALA A 72 -8.79 3.10 -5.87
C ALA A 72 -8.92 4.61 -6.14
N GLY A 73 -8.06 5.20 -6.99
CA GLY A 73 -8.11 6.62 -7.37
C GLY A 73 -7.19 7.54 -6.56
N TYR A 74 -6.32 7.00 -5.71
CA TYR A 74 -5.29 7.78 -5.02
C TYR A 74 -4.05 7.96 -5.90
N ALA A 75 -3.20 8.95 -5.58
CA ALA A 75 -1.94 9.21 -6.28
C ALA A 75 -0.73 8.89 -5.37
N PRO A 76 -0.32 7.62 -5.25
CA PRO A 76 0.71 7.17 -4.30
C PRO A 76 2.14 7.16 -4.87
N HIS A 77 2.36 7.76 -6.04
CA HIS A 77 3.64 7.84 -6.77
C HIS A 77 3.99 9.29 -7.12
#